data_AF-I8QMC3-F1
#
_entry.id   AF-I8QMC3-F1
#
_cell.length_a   1.000
_cell.length_b   1.000
_cell.length_c   1.000
_cell.angle_alpha   90.00
_cell.angle_beta   90.00
_cell.angle_gamma   90.00
#
_symmetry.space_group_name_H-M   'P 1'
#
loop_
_entity.id
_entity.type
_entity.pdbx_description
1 polymer ?
#
loop_
_entity_poly.entity_id
_entity_poly.type
_entity_poly.pdbx_seq_one_letter_code
_entity_poly.pdbx_strand_id
1 'polypeptide(L)'
;MPSAGLAWQTLSDPGALALVDADSGRAAALARPHPADLPMVQIVDIERLAGGWLAPASRPQSERHLHEQMAADPLNTMRGLCWLMAMWIVAVHLRTGRPPNVLVAELHFPGIWQGPEAPASAAVWEALAGRIRLGVLAALTSDGDADARFWQALRQPPGIAPVLLGYALRMLADLHRQMLDHGIDPKEMAGTLALYTVDPQDRATACFRPLT
;
A
#
# COMPACT_ATOMS: atom_id res chain seq x y z
N MET A 1 15.73 0.43 -26.70
CA MET A 1 14.59 1.35 -26.44
C MET A 1 14.65 1.66 -24.95
N PRO A 2 14.84 2.91 -24.49
CA PRO A 2 14.84 3.18 -23.06
C PRO A 2 13.44 2.84 -22.53
N SER A 3 13.34 2.01 -21.50
CA SER A 3 12.07 1.68 -20.88
C SER A 3 11.51 2.95 -20.24
N ALA A 4 10.45 3.49 -20.86
CA ALA A 4 9.69 4.59 -20.33
C ALA A 4 8.95 4.11 -19.07
N GLY A 5 9.57 4.36 -17.92
CA GLY A 5 9.08 3.97 -16.61
C GLY A 5 8.58 5.16 -15.81
N LEU A 6 8.32 4.91 -14.54
CA LEU A 6 8.15 5.96 -13.55
C LEU A 6 9.50 6.63 -13.27
N ALA A 7 9.49 7.95 -13.16
CA ALA A 7 10.65 8.77 -12.83
C ALA A 7 10.37 9.61 -11.59
N TRP A 8 11.36 9.69 -10.71
CA TRP A 8 11.33 10.55 -9.53
C TRP A 8 11.89 11.93 -9.86
N GLN A 9 11.20 12.98 -9.44
CA GLN A 9 11.67 14.36 -9.54
C GLN A 9 11.54 15.04 -8.19
N THR A 10 12.53 15.88 -7.86
CA THR A 10 12.49 16.68 -6.64
C THR A 10 11.45 17.79 -6.76
N LEU A 11 10.75 18.06 -5.66
CA LEU A 11 9.82 19.18 -5.54
C LEU A 11 10.46 20.30 -4.70
N SER A 12 9.83 21.47 -4.71
CA SER A 12 10.16 22.57 -3.80
C SER A 12 9.84 22.25 -2.34
N ASP A 13 8.85 21.38 -2.12
CA ASP A 13 8.54 20.77 -0.82
C ASP A 13 9.54 19.65 -0.52
N PRO A 14 10.46 19.81 0.46
CA PRO A 14 11.50 18.82 0.75
C PRO A 14 10.93 17.54 1.40
N GLY A 15 9.66 17.55 1.83
CA GLY A 15 8.97 16.37 2.36
C GLY A 15 8.38 15.47 1.28
N ALA A 16 8.45 15.86 0.00
CA ALA A 16 7.78 15.17 -1.10
C ALA A 16 8.64 15.03 -2.36
N LEU A 17 8.34 13.99 -3.15
CA LEU A 17 8.85 13.81 -4.51
C LEU A 17 7.68 13.75 -5.50
N ALA A 18 7.91 14.23 -6.71
CA ALA A 18 7.03 13.92 -7.82
C ALA A 18 7.38 12.53 -8.36
N LEU A 19 6.39 11.66 -8.45
CA LEU A 19 6.42 10.45 -9.26
C LEU A 19 5.75 10.78 -10.59
N VAL A 20 6.51 10.68 -11.68
CA VAL A 20 6.07 11.06 -13.02
C VAL A 20 6.09 9.82 -13.90
N ASP A 21 4.98 9.51 -14.56
CA ASP A 21 4.94 8.47 -15.57
C ASP A 21 5.33 9.04 -16.94
N ALA A 22 6.45 8.59 -17.48
CA ALA A 22 6.98 9.11 -18.75
C ALA A 22 6.08 8.79 -19.95
N ASP A 23 5.27 7.73 -19.87
CA ASP A 23 4.38 7.30 -20.95
C ASP A 23 3.11 8.15 -21.03
N SER A 24 2.47 8.40 -19.88
CA SER A 24 1.23 9.18 -19.84
C SER A 24 1.41 10.67 -19.58
N GLY A 25 2.59 11.08 -19.10
CA GLY A 25 2.85 12.44 -18.62
C GLY A 25 2.15 12.80 -17.31
N ARG A 26 1.43 11.86 -16.67
CA ARG A 26 0.77 12.11 -15.38
C ARG A 26 1.78 12.12 -14.25
N ALA A 27 1.54 12.96 -13.25
CA ALA A 27 2.39 13.06 -12.07
C ALA A 27 1.57 13.15 -10.77
N ALA A 28 2.16 12.66 -9.69
CA ALA A 28 1.65 12.85 -8.34
C ALA A 28 2.79 13.19 -7.39
N ALA A 29 2.52 14.03 -6.40
CA ALA A 29 3.40 14.27 -5.28
C ALA A 29 3.18 13.18 -4.24
N LEU A 30 4.27 12.52 -3.87
CA LEU A 30 4.33 11.51 -2.83
C LEU A 30 5.16 12.09 -1.70
N ALA A 31 4.56 12.23 -0.53
CA ALA A 31 5.20 12.64 0.69
C ALA A 31 5.25 11.46 1.67
N ARG A 32 6.27 11.46 2.52
CA ARG A 32 6.30 10.51 3.64
C ARG A 32 5.24 10.90 4.68
N PRO A 33 4.65 9.94 5.40
CA PRO A 33 3.79 10.25 6.53
C PRO A 33 4.58 10.90 7.67
N HIS A 34 3.87 11.61 8.55
CA HIS A 34 4.48 12.18 9.74
C HIS A 34 5.03 11.07 10.65
N PRO A 35 6.26 11.20 11.20
CA PRO A 35 6.92 10.11 11.92
C PRO A 35 6.20 9.67 13.20
N ALA A 36 5.37 10.53 13.80
CA ALA A 36 4.52 10.15 14.94
C ALA A 36 3.34 9.23 14.55
N ASP A 37 2.96 9.18 13.28
CA ASP A 37 1.87 8.33 12.77
C ASP A 37 2.38 7.01 12.21
N LEU A 38 3.43 7.11 11.40
CA LEU A 38 4.04 5.98 10.72
C LEU A 38 5.47 6.37 10.30
N PRO A 39 6.51 5.92 11.01
CA PRO A 39 7.89 6.23 10.63
C PRO A 39 8.25 5.68 9.25
N MET A 40 8.91 6.49 8.41
CA MET A 40 9.30 6.06 7.07
C MET A 40 10.22 4.82 7.07
N VAL A 41 11.08 4.67 8.09
CA VAL A 41 11.92 3.48 8.28
C VAL A 41 11.08 2.20 8.36
N GLN A 42 9.93 2.26 9.02
CA GLN A 42 9.03 1.11 9.13
C GLN A 42 8.39 0.76 7.79
N ILE A 43 8.05 1.76 6.98
CA ILE A 43 7.50 1.55 5.63
C ILE A 43 8.55 0.90 4.72
N VAL A 44 9.80 1.38 4.77
CA VAL A 44 10.91 0.80 4.02
C VAL A 44 11.15 -0.66 4.42
N ASP A 45 11.09 -0.97 5.72
CA ASP A 45 11.25 -2.35 6.17
C ASP A 45 10.07 -3.24 5.73
N ILE A 46 8.85 -2.71 5.76
CA ILE A 46 7.66 -3.41 5.24
C ILE A 46 7.77 -3.63 3.73
N GLU A 47 8.26 -2.66 2.95
CA GLU A 47 8.53 -2.82 1.52
C GLU A 47 9.52 -3.96 1.26
N ARG A 48 10.63 -3.98 2.01
CA ARG A 48 11.64 -5.04 1.93
C ARG A 48 11.05 -6.41 2.27
N LEU A 49 10.26 -6.50 3.33
CA LEU A 49 9.62 -7.75 3.75
C LEU A 49 8.53 -8.20 2.77
N ALA A 50 7.73 -7.29 2.24
CA ALA A 50 6.73 -7.58 1.22
C ALA A 50 7.40 -8.07 -0.07
N GLY A 51 8.45 -7.40 -0.54
CA GLY A 51 9.26 -7.84 -1.68
C GLY A 51 9.88 -9.23 -1.45
N GLY A 52 10.41 -9.48 -0.25
CA GLY A 52 10.91 -10.79 0.14
C GLY A 52 9.81 -11.87 0.22
N TRP A 53 8.60 -11.51 0.63
CA TRP A 53 7.45 -12.41 0.64
C TRP A 53 7.00 -12.80 -0.77
N LEU A 54 7.09 -11.87 -1.73
CA LEU A 54 6.77 -12.15 -3.13
C LEU A 54 7.77 -13.11 -3.79
N ALA A 55 9.04 -13.05 -3.40
CA ALA A 55 10.10 -13.91 -3.92
C ALA A 55 10.11 -15.31 -3.27
N PRO A 56 9.99 -16.43 -4.03
CA PRO A 56 9.90 -17.77 -3.46
C PRO A 56 11.04 -18.17 -2.51
N ALA A 57 12.27 -17.75 -2.80
CA ALA A 57 13.46 -18.11 -2.02
C ALA A 57 13.49 -17.46 -0.62
N SER A 58 13.00 -16.23 -0.49
CA SER A 58 13.01 -15.46 0.76
C SER A 58 11.63 -15.40 1.43
N ARG A 59 10.59 -15.98 0.82
CA ARG A 59 9.22 -15.95 1.34
C ARG A 59 9.09 -16.48 2.78
N PRO A 60 9.62 -17.67 3.14
CA PRO A 60 9.42 -18.20 4.50
C PRO A 60 10.04 -17.31 5.58
N GLN A 61 11.20 -16.71 5.29
CA GLN A 61 11.87 -15.81 6.22
C GLN A 61 11.11 -14.48 6.35
N SER A 62 10.64 -13.93 5.23
CA SER A 62 9.92 -12.66 5.22
C SER A 62 8.55 -12.78 5.89
N GLU A 63 7.85 -13.90 5.64
CA GLU A 63 6.58 -14.24 6.29
C GLU A 63 6.75 -14.32 7.82
N ARG A 64 7.80 -14.98 8.30
CA ARG A 64 8.10 -15.06 9.74
C ARG A 64 8.30 -13.67 10.35
N HIS A 65 9.14 -12.83 9.75
CA HIS A 65 9.40 -11.49 10.27
C HIS A 65 8.14 -10.60 10.22
N LEU A 66 7.31 -10.70 9.18
CA LEU A 66 6.04 -9.99 9.11
C LEU A 66 5.09 -10.42 10.25
N HIS A 67 5.05 -11.71 10.58
CA HIS A 67 4.28 -12.20 11.72
C HIS A 67 4.84 -11.72 13.07
N GLU A 68 6.16 -11.66 13.22
CA GLU A 68 6.81 -11.11 14.42
C GLU A 68 6.48 -9.62 14.60
N GLN A 69 6.55 -8.83 13.52
CA GLN A 69 6.14 -7.42 13.54
C GLN A 69 4.65 -7.26 13.84
N MET A 70 3.81 -8.08 13.21
CA MET A 70 2.36 -8.09 13.47
C MET A 70 2.02 -8.42 14.92
N ALA A 71 2.81 -9.27 15.58
CA ALA A 71 2.62 -9.57 17.00
C ALA A 71 3.05 -8.42 17.91
N ALA A 72 4.12 -7.69 17.54
CA ALA A 72 4.64 -6.58 18.33
C ALA A 72 3.83 -5.28 18.16
N ASP A 73 3.48 -4.94 16.92
CA ASP A 73 2.76 -3.71 16.57
C ASP A 73 1.82 -3.95 15.35
N PRO A 74 0.66 -4.59 15.58
CA PRO A 74 -0.27 -4.91 14.49
C PRO A 74 -0.73 -3.67 13.72
N LEU A 75 -0.83 -2.53 14.40
CA LEU A 75 -1.36 -1.31 13.82
C LEU A 75 -0.39 -0.74 12.79
N ASN A 76 0.85 -0.48 13.19
CA ASN A 76 1.80 0.16 12.29
C ASN A 76 2.24 -0.78 11.17
N THR A 77 2.31 -2.10 11.42
CA THR A 77 2.52 -3.09 10.35
C THR A 77 1.40 -3.03 9.31
N MET A 78 0.13 -3.01 9.71
CA MET A 78 -0.99 -2.93 8.78
C MET A 78 -1.10 -1.58 8.09
N ARG A 79 -0.85 -0.47 8.79
CA ARG A 79 -0.80 0.87 8.19
C ARG A 79 0.30 0.98 7.14
N GLY A 80 1.50 0.47 7.43
CA GLY A 80 2.60 0.46 6.46
C GLY A 80 2.31 -0.37 5.22
N LEU A 81 1.68 -1.54 5.37
CA LEU A 81 1.19 -2.33 4.23
C LEU A 81 0.15 -1.57 3.41
N CYS A 82 -0.84 -0.94 4.06
CA CYS A 82 -1.86 -0.17 3.36
C CYS A 82 -1.29 1.07 2.67
N TRP A 83 -0.30 1.73 3.27
CA TRP A 83 0.41 2.86 2.67
C TRP A 83 1.21 2.43 1.45
N LEU A 84 1.91 1.28 1.52
CA LEU A 84 2.61 0.71 0.37
C LEU A 84 1.66 0.36 -0.78
N MET A 85 0.51 -0.25 -0.47
CA MET A 85 -0.54 -0.52 -1.46
C MET A 85 -1.11 0.78 -2.06
N ALA A 86 -1.30 1.83 -1.24
CA ALA A 86 -1.74 3.14 -1.72
C ALA A 86 -0.73 3.75 -2.71
N MET A 87 0.56 3.68 -2.38
CA MET A 87 1.65 4.13 -3.26
C MET A 87 1.64 3.38 -4.60
N TRP A 88 1.46 2.07 -4.57
CA TRP A 88 1.39 1.23 -5.77
C TRP A 88 0.12 1.50 -6.60
N ILE A 89 -1.01 1.78 -5.95
CA ILE A 89 -2.23 2.24 -6.64
C ILE A 89 -2.01 3.58 -7.32
N VAL A 90 -1.30 4.53 -6.70
CA VAL A 90 -0.96 5.79 -7.35
C VAL A 90 -0.10 5.53 -8.59
N ALA A 91 0.91 4.67 -8.50
CA ALA A 91 1.71 4.28 -9.67
C ALA A 91 0.87 3.70 -10.81
N VAL A 92 -0.04 2.76 -10.52
CA VAL A 92 -0.96 2.19 -11.51
C VAL A 92 -1.92 3.26 -12.06
N HIS A 93 -2.41 4.18 -11.22
CA HIS A 93 -3.24 5.30 -11.65
C HIS A 93 -2.51 6.19 -12.67
N LEU A 94 -1.25 6.55 -12.39
CA LEU A 94 -0.47 7.38 -13.31
C LEU A 94 -0.35 6.71 -14.68
N ARG A 95 0.02 5.42 -14.69
CA ARG A 95 0.19 4.64 -15.92
C ARG A 95 -1.11 4.45 -16.70
N THR A 96 -2.19 4.07 -16.02
CA THR A 96 -3.43 3.61 -16.68
C THR A 96 -4.49 4.71 -16.82
N GLY A 97 -4.37 5.80 -16.06
CA GLY A 97 -5.39 6.84 -15.94
C GLY A 97 -6.62 6.41 -15.14
N ARG A 98 -6.66 5.18 -14.61
CA ARG A 98 -7.80 4.66 -13.85
C ARG A 98 -7.88 5.34 -12.48
N PRO A 99 -9.04 5.85 -12.03
CA PRO A 99 -9.14 6.56 -10.76
C PRO A 99 -8.70 5.69 -9.56
N PRO A 100 -7.95 6.23 -8.56
CA PRO A 100 -7.48 5.46 -7.41
C PRO A 100 -8.59 4.77 -6.62
N ASN A 101 -9.75 5.40 -6.46
CA ASN A 101 -10.91 4.80 -5.79
C ASN A 101 -11.45 3.56 -6.50
N VAL A 102 -11.38 3.52 -7.84
CA VAL A 102 -11.76 2.35 -8.64
C VAL A 102 -10.75 1.23 -8.45
N LEU A 103 -9.45 1.55 -8.51
CA LEU A 103 -8.38 0.58 -8.26
C LEU A 103 -8.47 -0.01 -6.85
N VAL A 104 -8.78 0.81 -5.83
CA VAL A 104 -9.00 0.31 -4.46
C VAL A 104 -10.21 -0.60 -4.37
N ALA A 105 -11.32 -0.27 -5.02
CA ALA A 105 -12.53 -1.11 -5.01
C ALA A 105 -12.27 -2.51 -5.60
N GLU A 106 -11.31 -2.62 -6.53
CA GLU A 106 -10.91 -3.87 -7.17
C GLU A 106 -9.91 -4.70 -6.36
N LEU A 107 -9.31 -4.14 -5.30
CA LEU A 107 -8.44 -4.92 -4.42
C LEU A 107 -9.25 -6.05 -3.78
N HIS A 108 -9.07 -7.27 -4.27
CA HIS A 108 -9.71 -8.45 -3.71
C HIS A 108 -8.78 -9.64 -3.85
N PHE A 109 -8.91 -10.60 -2.95
CA PHE A 109 -8.37 -11.93 -3.18
C PHE A 109 -9.55 -12.91 -3.23
N PRO A 110 -9.83 -13.53 -4.38
CA PRO A 110 -10.90 -14.52 -4.48
C PRO A 110 -10.43 -15.73 -3.68
N GLY A 111 -11.04 -15.93 -2.51
CA GLY A 111 -10.75 -17.10 -1.69
C GLY A 111 -11.07 -18.40 -2.46
N ILE A 112 -10.48 -19.51 -2.01
CA ILE A 112 -10.64 -20.86 -2.61
C ILE A 112 -12.10 -21.37 -2.67
N TRP A 113 -13.04 -20.72 -1.98
CA TRP A 113 -14.46 -21.10 -1.89
C TRP A 113 -15.40 -19.92 -2.20
N GLN A 114 -15.15 -19.16 -3.25
CA GLN A 114 -16.12 -18.19 -3.78
C GLN A 114 -16.97 -18.81 -4.89
N GLY A 115 -18.29 -18.77 -4.72
CA GLY A 115 -19.24 -19.23 -5.74
C GLY A 115 -20.69 -19.10 -5.28
N PRO A 116 -21.66 -19.22 -6.20
CA PRO A 116 -23.10 -19.15 -5.89
C PRO A 116 -23.54 -20.23 -4.88
N GLU A 117 -22.76 -21.31 -4.76
CA GLU A 117 -23.00 -22.41 -3.83
C GLU A 117 -22.48 -22.13 -2.39
N ALA A 118 -21.69 -21.06 -2.18
CA ALA A 118 -21.11 -20.70 -0.89
C ALA A 118 -21.17 -19.17 -0.59
N PRO A 119 -22.37 -18.55 -0.57
CA PRO A 119 -22.54 -17.10 -0.41
C PRO A 119 -22.01 -16.56 0.93
N ALA A 120 -22.10 -17.34 2.01
CA ALA A 120 -21.57 -16.95 3.32
C ALA A 120 -20.03 -16.80 3.28
N SER A 121 -19.33 -17.68 2.57
CA SER A 121 -17.89 -17.60 2.38
C SER A 121 -17.51 -16.37 1.55
N ALA A 122 -18.28 -16.07 0.50
CA ALA A 122 -18.07 -14.85 -0.29
C ALA A 122 -18.19 -13.57 0.55
N ALA A 123 -19.20 -13.49 1.42
CA ALA A 123 -19.38 -12.35 2.32
C ALA A 123 -18.21 -12.17 3.31
N VAL A 124 -17.63 -13.27 3.82
CA VAL A 124 -16.44 -13.20 4.69
C VAL A 124 -15.24 -12.63 3.94
N TRP A 125 -14.98 -13.11 2.71
CA TRP A 125 -13.87 -12.59 1.90
C TRP A 125 -14.04 -11.12 1.58
N GLU A 126 -15.24 -10.70 1.21
CA GLU A 126 -15.54 -9.30 0.92
C GLU A 126 -15.43 -8.43 2.18
N ALA A 127 -15.83 -8.93 3.35
CA ALA A 127 -15.64 -8.22 4.62
C ALA A 127 -14.15 -8.04 4.97
N LEU A 128 -13.31 -9.05 4.73
CA LEU A 128 -11.86 -8.93 4.90
C LEU A 128 -11.27 -7.92 3.90
N ALA A 129 -11.72 -7.97 2.64
CA ALA A 129 -11.29 -7.03 1.61
C ALA A 129 -11.65 -5.60 1.96
N GLY A 130 -12.89 -5.36 2.38
CA GLY A 130 -13.37 -4.04 2.78
C GLY A 130 -12.52 -3.40 3.88
N ARG A 131 -11.95 -4.18 4.80
CA ARG A 131 -11.06 -3.67 5.86
C ARG A 131 -9.71 -3.23 5.31
N ILE A 132 -9.12 -3.99 4.38
CA ILE A 132 -7.86 -3.60 3.73
C ILE A 132 -8.09 -2.37 2.86
N ARG A 133 -9.16 -2.36 2.04
CA ARG A 133 -9.55 -1.22 1.21
C ARG A 133 -9.75 0.05 2.04
N LEU A 134 -10.37 -0.05 3.22
CA LEU A 134 -10.53 1.07 4.14
C LEU A 134 -9.17 1.64 4.59
N GLY A 135 -8.21 0.78 4.96
CA GLY A 135 -6.86 1.22 5.33
C GLY A 135 -6.11 1.88 4.17
N VAL A 136 -6.24 1.34 2.95
CA VAL A 136 -5.66 1.94 1.74
C VAL A 136 -6.30 3.30 1.43
N LEU A 137 -7.62 3.43 1.56
CA LEU A 137 -8.32 4.71 1.40
C LEU A 137 -7.88 5.73 2.45
N ALA A 138 -7.74 5.31 3.70
CA ALA A 138 -7.24 6.18 4.77
C ALA A 138 -5.82 6.69 4.44
N ALA A 139 -4.94 5.83 3.91
CA ALA A 139 -3.61 6.23 3.47
C ALA A 139 -3.64 7.19 2.27
N LEU A 140 -4.52 6.97 1.28
CA LEU A 140 -4.65 7.83 0.09
C LEU A 140 -5.21 9.22 0.41
N THR A 141 -6.12 9.32 1.37
CA THR A 141 -6.90 10.54 1.65
C THR A 141 -6.40 11.32 2.86
N SER A 142 -5.62 10.68 3.74
CA SER A 142 -5.28 11.20 5.07
C SER A 142 -6.53 11.56 5.90
N ASP A 143 -7.66 10.90 5.63
CA ASP A 143 -8.89 11.06 6.40
C ASP A 143 -8.78 10.39 7.77
N GLY A 144 -8.82 11.20 8.83
CA GLY A 144 -8.73 10.74 10.21
C GLY A 144 -9.89 9.84 10.64
N ASP A 145 -11.09 10.02 10.08
CA ASP A 145 -12.24 9.17 10.38
C ASP A 145 -12.07 7.78 9.74
N ALA A 146 -11.57 7.74 8.50
CA ALA A 146 -11.24 6.49 7.83
C ALA A 146 -10.14 5.71 8.58
N ASP A 147 -9.11 6.40 9.05
CA ASP A 147 -8.03 5.80 9.85
C ASP A 147 -8.55 5.27 11.21
N ALA A 148 -9.40 6.02 11.91
CA ALA A 148 -10.02 5.57 13.15
C ALA A 148 -10.90 4.31 12.95
N ARG A 149 -11.67 4.26 11.87
CA ARG A 149 -12.48 3.09 11.50
C ARG A 149 -11.60 1.89 11.12
N PHE A 150 -10.50 2.12 10.41
CA PHE A 150 -9.53 1.08 10.09
C PHE A 150 -8.92 0.50 11.36
N TRP A 151 -8.51 1.35 12.30
CA TRP A 151 -7.99 0.95 13.61
C TRP A 151 -8.98 0.07 14.39
N GLN A 152 -10.26 0.44 14.39
CA GLN A 152 -11.30 -0.37 15.01
C GLN A 152 -11.45 -1.73 14.31
N ALA A 153 -11.40 -1.75 12.98
CA ALA A 153 -11.50 -2.96 12.17
C ALA A 153 -10.33 -3.94 12.37
N LEU A 154 -9.14 -3.44 12.73
CA LEU A 154 -7.98 -4.28 13.07
C LEU A 154 -8.11 -4.98 14.43
N ARG A 155 -9.00 -4.49 15.30
CA ARG A 155 -9.17 -5.01 16.68
C ARG A 155 -10.35 -5.96 16.84
N GLN A 156 -11.25 -6.01 15.86
CA GLN A 156 -12.52 -6.72 15.97
C GLN A 156 -12.77 -7.68 14.80
N PRO A 157 -12.91 -8.99 15.05
CA PRO A 157 -12.79 -9.67 16.35
C PRO A 157 -11.34 -9.75 16.87
N PRO A 158 -11.11 -10.09 18.15
CA PRO A 158 -9.76 -10.38 18.65
C PRO A 158 -9.06 -11.44 17.80
N GLY A 159 -7.77 -11.24 17.51
CA GLY A 159 -6.97 -12.16 16.69
C GLY A 159 -7.19 -12.03 15.17
N ILE A 160 -7.93 -11.01 14.71
CA ILE A 160 -8.16 -10.79 13.27
C ILE A 160 -6.93 -10.27 12.50
N ALA A 161 -6.01 -9.56 13.18
CA ALA A 161 -4.90 -8.88 12.51
C ALA A 161 -3.96 -9.83 11.74
N PRO A 162 -3.55 -11.01 12.26
CA PRO A 162 -2.80 -12.00 11.47
C PRO A 162 -3.55 -12.53 10.24
N VAL A 163 -4.88 -12.64 10.30
CA VAL A 163 -5.70 -13.04 9.14
C VAL A 163 -5.68 -11.93 8.08
N LEU A 164 -5.80 -10.67 8.51
CA LEU A 164 -5.73 -9.51 7.62
C LEU A 164 -4.34 -9.35 7.00
N LEU A 165 -3.26 -9.67 7.72
CA LEU A 165 -1.90 -9.70 7.16
C LEU A 165 -1.81 -10.65 5.97
N GLY A 166 -2.21 -11.91 6.15
CA GLY A 166 -2.16 -12.92 5.09
C GLY A 166 -3.03 -12.54 3.89
N TYR A 167 -4.16 -11.87 4.13
CA TYR A 167 -5.04 -11.38 3.08
C TYR A 167 -4.45 -10.17 2.33
N ALA A 168 -3.90 -9.20 3.06
CA ALA A 168 -3.24 -8.02 2.49
C ALA A 168 -2.03 -8.40 1.63
N LEU A 169 -1.20 -9.37 2.05
CA LEU A 169 -0.05 -9.84 1.27
C LEU A 169 -0.48 -10.46 -0.08
N ARG A 170 -1.61 -11.16 -0.12
CA ARG A 170 -2.16 -11.73 -1.36
C ARG A 170 -2.69 -10.63 -2.29
N MET A 171 -3.38 -9.63 -1.76
CA MET A 171 -3.79 -8.46 -2.56
C MET A 171 -2.58 -7.69 -3.08
N LEU A 172 -1.57 -7.52 -2.25
CA LEU A 172 -0.32 -6.87 -2.62
C LEU A 172 0.39 -7.66 -3.74
N ALA A 173 0.35 -8.99 -3.71
CA ALA A 173 0.88 -9.82 -4.81
C ALA A 173 0.13 -9.62 -6.14
N ASP A 174 -1.19 -9.49 -6.07
CA ASP A 174 -2.00 -9.22 -7.26
C ASP A 174 -1.72 -7.82 -7.82
N LEU A 175 -1.63 -6.81 -6.95
CA LEU A 175 -1.25 -5.45 -7.30
C LEU A 175 0.17 -5.39 -7.88
N HIS A 176 1.13 -6.11 -7.29
CA HIS A 176 2.48 -6.25 -7.82
C HIS A 176 2.48 -6.82 -9.23
N ARG A 177 1.70 -7.89 -9.47
CA ARG A 177 1.55 -8.48 -10.80
C ARG A 177 0.95 -7.48 -11.79
N GLN A 178 -0.10 -6.75 -11.39
CA GLN A 178 -0.72 -5.71 -12.21
C GLN A 178 0.29 -4.59 -12.56
N MET A 179 1.14 -4.18 -11.62
CA MET A 179 2.20 -3.20 -11.89
C MET A 179 3.17 -3.72 -12.96
N LEU A 180 3.64 -4.95 -12.82
CA LEU A 180 4.54 -5.58 -13.81
C LEU A 180 3.88 -5.71 -15.18
N ASP A 181 2.60 -6.11 -15.24
CA ASP A 181 1.84 -6.23 -16.48
C ASP A 181 1.69 -4.87 -17.20
N HIS A 182 1.77 -3.77 -16.44
CA HIS A 182 1.77 -2.40 -16.96
C HIS A 182 3.16 -1.78 -17.13
N GLY A 183 4.24 -2.57 -16.96
CA GLY A 183 5.63 -2.12 -17.13
C GLY A 183 6.16 -1.25 -15.99
N ILE A 184 5.53 -1.29 -14.82
CA ILE A 184 5.94 -0.55 -13.63
C ILE A 184 6.80 -1.48 -12.74
N ASP A 185 8.02 -1.05 -12.41
CA ASP A 185 8.85 -1.74 -11.39
C ASP A 185 8.49 -1.21 -9.99
N PRO A 186 7.93 -2.04 -9.10
CA PRO A 186 7.55 -1.64 -7.74
C PRO A 186 8.72 -1.57 -6.76
N LYS A 187 9.94 -1.94 -7.18
CA LYS A 187 11.09 -2.02 -6.28
C LYS A 187 11.51 -0.66 -5.74
N GLU A 188 11.86 -0.66 -4.46
CA GLU A 188 12.51 0.46 -3.77
C GLU A 188 11.76 1.79 -3.89
N MET A 189 10.44 1.78 -4.10
CA MET A 189 9.66 3.00 -4.20
C MET A 189 9.66 3.72 -2.85
N ALA A 190 9.36 3.03 -1.75
CA ALA A 190 9.43 3.59 -0.41
C ALA A 190 10.87 3.91 -0.01
N GLY A 191 11.82 3.03 -0.34
CA GLY A 191 13.26 3.30 -0.16
C GLY A 191 13.73 4.59 -0.85
N THR A 192 13.30 4.82 -2.08
CA THR A 192 13.63 6.04 -2.85
C THR A 192 13.02 7.27 -2.19
N LEU A 193 11.75 7.20 -1.78
CA LEU A 193 11.12 8.31 -1.07
C LEU A 193 11.87 8.64 0.24
N ALA A 194 12.26 7.63 1.00
CA ALA A 194 13.01 7.81 2.25
C ALA A 194 14.39 8.46 2.02
N LEU A 195 15.08 8.11 0.93
CA LEU A 195 16.41 8.61 0.61
C LEU A 195 16.42 10.10 0.21
N TYR A 196 15.38 10.55 -0.51
CA TYR A 196 15.38 11.88 -1.14
C TYR A 196 14.43 12.90 -0.51
N THR A 197 13.75 12.56 0.58
CA THR A 197 12.89 13.52 1.31
C THR A 197 13.41 13.78 2.73
N VAL A 198 12.75 14.65 3.48
CA VAL A 198 12.95 14.84 4.94
C VAL A 198 11.64 14.66 5.70
N ASP A 199 11.72 14.50 7.02
CA ASP A 199 10.53 14.37 7.86
C ASP A 199 9.65 15.63 7.78
N PRO A 200 8.34 15.46 7.48
CA PRO A 200 7.43 16.59 7.45
C PRO A 200 7.26 17.13 8.86
N GLN A 201 7.24 18.46 8.97
CA GLN A 201 7.00 19.14 10.24
C GLN A 201 5.50 19.19 10.60
N ASP A 202 4.64 19.17 9.58
CA ASP A 202 3.18 19.21 9.74
C ASP A 202 2.55 17.84 9.49
N ARG A 203 1.65 17.46 10.39
CA ARG A 203 0.88 16.22 10.34
C ARG A 203 -0.30 16.27 9.36
N ALA A 204 -0.73 17.47 8.94
CA ALA A 204 -1.91 17.66 8.11
C ALA A 204 -1.69 17.41 6.60
N THR A 205 -0.44 17.27 6.15
CA THR A 205 -0.16 17.12 4.71
C THR A 205 -0.49 15.71 4.22
N ALA A 206 -1.38 15.60 3.24
CA ALA A 206 -1.69 14.32 2.63
C ALA A 206 -0.47 13.70 1.91
N CYS A 207 -0.25 12.40 2.14
CA CYS A 207 0.89 11.67 1.57
C CYS A 207 0.84 11.58 0.04
N PHE A 208 -0.35 11.60 -0.55
CA PHE A 208 -0.54 11.44 -1.99
C PHE A 208 -1.39 12.59 -2.53
N ARG A 209 -0.83 13.37 -3.46
CA ARG A 209 -1.50 14.54 -4.04
C ARG A 209 -1.32 14.56 -5.55
N PRO A 210 -2.37 14.86 -6.34
CA PRO A 210 -2.21 15.06 -7.78
C PRO A 210 -1.31 16.28 -8.05
N LEU A 211 -0.47 16.20 -9.08
CA LEU A 211 0.24 17.36 -9.62
C LEU A 211 -0.45 17.77 -10.91
N THR A 212 -0.86 19.05 -10.98
CA THR A 212 -1.50 19.68 -12.14
C THR A 212 -0.48 20.23 -13.12
#